data_AF-A0A946QUL9-F1
#
_entry.id   AF-A0A946QUL9-F1
#
_cell.length_a   1.000
_cell.length_b   1.000
_cell.length_c   1.000
_cell.angle_alpha   90.00
_cell.angle_beta   90.00
_cell.angle_gamma   90.00
#
_symmetry.space_group_name_H-M   'P 1'
#
loop_
_entity.id
_entity.type
_entity.pdbx_description
1 polymer ?
#
loop_
_entity_poly.entity_id
_entity_poly.type
_entity_poly.pdbx_seq_one_letter_code
_entity_poly.pdbx_strand_id
1 'polypeptide(L)'
;METKEYSLKISNESKLILITGITSNAISIDFSGDIDFTKLVSELTQSIDSKKLLIPKGDNDISEESTLKLILETIDSIIKEYNKTVATLDKTVDDVEDSEPEAVIEPEIDNDANLPF
;
A
#
# COMPACT_ATOMS: atom_id res chain seq x y z
N MET A 1 6.05 14.08 0.44
CA MET A 1 5.11 13.04 -0.02
C MET A 1 3.82 13.70 -0.51
N GLU A 2 3.38 13.41 -1.74
CA GLU A 2 2.12 13.94 -2.27
C GLU A 2 0.91 13.18 -1.71
N THR A 3 -0.21 13.87 -1.51
CA THR A 3 -1.48 13.29 -1.09
C THR A 3 -2.52 13.38 -2.19
N LYS A 4 -3.47 12.44 -2.17
CA LYS A 4 -4.62 12.40 -3.08
C LYS A 4 -5.87 12.09 -2.27
N GLU A 5 -6.92 12.86 -2.50
CA GLU A 5 -8.19 12.68 -1.80
C GLU A 5 -9.05 11.59 -2.45
N TYR A 6 -9.70 10.76 -1.65
CA TYR A 6 -10.72 9.81 -2.09
C TYR A 6 -12.07 10.07 -1.42
N SER A 7 -13.16 9.77 -2.13
CA SER A 7 -14.52 9.87 -1.60
C SER A 7 -15.22 8.51 -1.59
N LEU A 8 -16.02 8.27 -0.55
CA LEU A 8 -16.92 7.11 -0.40
C LEU A 8 -18.37 7.59 -0.40
N LYS A 9 -19.17 7.10 -1.35
CA LYS A 9 -20.61 7.41 -1.45
C LYS A 9 -21.45 6.13 -1.49
N ILE A 10 -22.48 6.06 -0.67
CA ILE A 10 -23.37 4.90 -0.57
C ILE A 10 -24.63 5.18 -1.40
N SER A 11 -24.87 4.35 -2.41
CA SER A 11 -26.17 4.28 -3.09
C SER A 11 -26.97 3.11 -2.51
N ASN A 12 -27.85 3.43 -1.54
CA ASN A 12 -28.70 2.42 -0.91
C ASN A 12 -29.72 1.80 -1.88
N GLU A 13 -30.17 2.56 -2.88
CA GLU A 13 -31.11 2.08 -3.91
C GLU A 13 -30.46 1.02 -4.81
N SER A 14 -29.23 1.28 -5.25
CA SER A 14 -28.50 0.37 -6.13
C SER A 14 -27.67 -0.67 -5.37
N LYS A 15 -27.63 -0.59 -4.04
CA LYS A 15 -26.76 -1.41 -3.17
C LYS A 15 -25.28 -1.32 -3.58
N LEU A 16 -24.83 -0.11 -3.90
CA LEU A 16 -23.44 0.16 -4.30
C LEU A 16 -22.74 1.12 -3.36
N ILE A 17 -21.46 0.90 -3.11
CA ILE A 17 -20.53 1.89 -2.58
C ILE A 17 -19.65 2.36 -3.73
N LEU A 18 -19.64 3.65 -3.99
CA LEU A 18 -18.82 4.28 -5.00
C LEU A 18 -17.60 4.92 -4.36
N ILE A 19 -16.43 4.48 -4.79
CA ILE A 19 -15.13 4.99 -4.38
C ILE A 19 -14.57 5.81 -5.55
N THR A 20 -14.31 7.09 -5.32
CA THR A 20 -13.78 8.00 -6.33
C THR A 20 -12.49 8.66 -5.84
N GLY A 21 -11.70 9.20 -6.77
CA GLY A 21 -10.45 9.90 -6.45
C GLY A 21 -9.23 8.98 -6.31
N ILE A 22 -9.40 7.65 -6.23
CA ILE A 22 -8.27 6.71 -6.28
C ILE A 22 -7.72 6.61 -7.71
N THR A 23 -8.57 6.36 -8.70
CA THR A 23 -8.19 6.31 -10.12
C THR A 23 -9.06 7.26 -10.95
N SER A 24 -8.85 7.29 -12.27
CA SER A 24 -9.66 8.13 -13.18
C SER A 24 -11.12 7.70 -13.23
N ASN A 25 -11.41 6.43 -12.94
CA ASN A 25 -12.75 5.87 -12.94
C ASN A 25 -13.19 5.54 -11.51
N ALA A 26 -14.49 5.62 -11.24
CA ALA A 26 -15.04 5.18 -9.97
C ALA A 26 -14.90 3.66 -9.81
N ILE A 27 -14.55 3.22 -8.61
CA ILE A 27 -14.59 1.81 -8.21
C ILE A 27 -15.92 1.61 -7.49
N SER A 28 -16.72 0.67 -7.98
CA SER A 28 -18.01 0.30 -7.39
C SER A 28 -17.88 -1.01 -6.63
N ILE A 29 -18.37 -1.04 -5.39
CA ILE A 29 -18.50 -2.26 -4.59
C ILE A 29 -19.98 -2.54 -4.42
N ASP A 30 -20.43 -3.70 -4.90
CA ASP A 30 -21.79 -4.20 -4.69
C ASP A 30 -21.88 -4.88 -3.33
N PHE A 31 -22.86 -4.48 -2.52
CA PHE A 31 -23.12 -5.05 -1.19
C PHE A 31 -24.50 -5.74 -1.10
N SER A 32 -25.12 -6.06 -2.23
CA SER A 32 -26.37 -6.83 -2.28
C SER A 32 -26.18 -8.33 -2.03
N GLY A 33 -24.95 -8.82 -2.10
CA GLY A 33 -24.58 -10.23 -1.92
C GLY A 33 -23.14 -10.39 -1.45
N ASP A 34 -22.40 -11.31 -2.08
CA ASP A 34 -20.99 -11.53 -1.78
C ASP A 34 -20.16 -10.29 -2.16
N ILE A 35 -19.51 -9.70 -1.16
CA ILE A 35 -18.76 -8.45 -1.33
C ILE A 35 -17.37 -8.76 -1.89
N ASP A 36 -17.04 -8.18 -3.05
CA ASP A 36 -15.75 -8.33 -3.71
C ASP A 36 -14.91 -7.04 -3.66
N PHE A 37 -13.73 -7.13 -3.03
CA PHE A 37 -12.76 -6.03 -2.95
C PHE A 37 -11.62 -6.14 -3.96
N THR A 38 -11.61 -7.17 -4.81
CA THR A 38 -10.50 -7.47 -5.73
C THR A 38 -10.17 -6.30 -6.64
N LYS A 39 -11.20 -5.63 -7.17
CA LYS A 39 -11.01 -4.44 -8.01
C LYS A 39 -10.33 -3.30 -7.25
N LEU A 40 -10.77 -3.02 -6.02
CA LEU A 40 -10.14 -2.00 -5.17
C LEU A 40 -8.66 -2.31 -4.93
N VAL A 41 -8.35 -3.54 -4.50
CA VAL A 41 -6.97 -3.96 -4.23
C VAL A 41 -6.11 -3.90 -5.49
N SER A 42 -6.63 -4.31 -6.64
CA SER A 42 -5.91 -4.29 -7.92
C SER A 42 -5.54 -2.86 -8.33
N GLU A 43 -6.50 -1.93 -8.28
CA GLU A 43 -6.29 -0.52 -8.63
C GLU A 43 -5.32 0.18 -7.67
N LEU A 44 -5.39 -0.14 -6.37
CA LEU A 44 -4.44 0.35 -5.37
C LEU A 44 -3.03 -0.18 -5.65
N THR A 45 -2.89 -1.46 -5.96
CA THR A 45 -1.59 -2.07 -6.27
C THR A 45 -0.96 -1.43 -7.51
N GLN A 46 -1.75 -1.18 -8.56
CA GLN A 46 -1.29 -0.46 -9.75
C GLN A 46 -0.90 1.00 -9.45
N SER A 47 -1.48 1.59 -8.41
CA SER A 47 -1.21 2.97 -8.00
C SER A 47 0.02 3.11 -7.10
N ILE A 48 0.62 2.02 -6.61
CA ILE A 48 1.78 2.05 -5.69
C ILE A 48 2.94 2.85 -6.28
N ASP A 49 3.20 2.70 -7.58
CA ASP A 49 4.30 3.39 -8.28
C ASP A 49 4.14 4.91 -8.27
N SER A 50 2.92 5.42 -8.08
CA SER A 50 2.65 6.86 -7.97
C SER A 50 3.13 7.47 -6.65
N LYS A 51 3.42 6.64 -5.63
CA LYS A 51 3.85 7.03 -4.28
C LYS A 51 2.95 8.08 -3.61
N LYS A 52 1.67 8.16 -3.99
CA LYS A 52 0.71 9.09 -3.40
C LYS A 52 -0.03 8.46 -2.24
N LEU A 53 -0.08 9.17 -1.12
CA LEU A 53 -0.91 8.78 0.02
C LEU A 53 -2.37 9.14 -0.24
N LEU A 54 -3.27 8.25 0.15
CA LEU A 54 -4.71 8.45 0.04
C LEU A 54 -5.27 9.00 1.36
N ILE A 55 -6.01 10.10 1.27
CA ILE A 55 -6.70 10.71 2.42
C ILE A 55 -8.22 10.77 2.15
N PRO A 56 -9.07 10.46 3.14
CA PRO A 56 -10.51 10.54 2.96
C PRO A 56 -10.96 11.99 2.82
N LYS A 57 -11.93 12.26 1.94
CA LYS A 57 -12.64 13.53 1.94
C LYS A 57 -13.55 13.63 3.15
N GLY A 58 -13.76 14.87 3.63
CA GLY A 58 -14.59 15.17 4.79
C GLY A 58 -16.09 14.88 4.59
N ASP A 59 -16.53 14.60 3.37
CA ASP A 59 -17.92 14.30 3.03
C ASP A 59 -18.16 12.81 2.75
N ASN A 60 -17.27 11.91 3.20
CA ASN A 60 -17.48 10.47 3.10
C ASN A 60 -18.73 10.04 3.85
N ASP A 61 -19.53 9.20 3.21
CA ASP A 61 -20.74 8.67 3.82
C ASP A 61 -20.37 7.73 4.98
N ILE A 62 -21.16 7.82 6.06
CA ILE A 62 -21.13 6.92 7.20
C ILE A 62 -22.44 6.15 7.29
N SER A 63 -22.40 4.93 7.78
CA SER A 63 -23.59 4.11 7.99
C SER A 63 -23.62 3.55 9.41
N GLU A 64 -24.80 3.56 10.03
CA GLU A 64 -25.06 2.88 11.30
C GLU A 64 -25.50 1.43 11.11
N GLU A 65 -25.79 1.02 9.87
CA GLU A 65 -26.08 -0.38 9.56
C GLU A 65 -24.82 -1.23 9.74
N SER A 66 -24.92 -2.30 10.52
CA SER A 66 -23.77 -3.13 10.89
C SER A 66 -22.98 -3.66 9.70
N THR A 67 -23.67 -4.10 8.65
CA THR A 67 -23.03 -4.65 7.45
C THR A 67 -22.29 -3.57 6.68
N LEU A 68 -22.97 -2.48 6.33
CA LEU A 68 -22.34 -1.35 5.64
C LEU A 68 -21.17 -0.77 6.43
N LYS A 69 -21.32 -0.63 7.74
CA LYS A 69 -20.24 -0.17 8.61
C LYS A 69 -19.02 -1.07 8.50
N LEU A 70 -19.20 -2.39 8.55
CA LEU A 70 -18.10 -3.34 8.39
C LEU A 70 -17.44 -3.22 7.01
N ILE A 71 -18.23 -3.00 5.96
CA ILE A 71 -17.71 -2.81 4.60
C ILE A 71 -16.87 -1.54 4.52
N LEU A 72 -17.36 -0.41 5.04
CA LEU A 72 -16.64 0.86 5.08
C LEU A 72 -15.34 0.75 5.89
N GLU A 73 -15.37 0.10 7.06
CA GLU A 73 -14.20 -0.16 7.88
C GLU A 73 -13.17 -1.06 7.17
N THR A 74 -13.64 -2.01 6.37
CA THR A 74 -12.78 -2.88 5.55
C THR A 74 -12.11 -2.08 4.44
N ILE A 75 -12.85 -1.20 3.74
CA ILE A 75 -12.30 -0.29 2.73
C ILE A 75 -11.21 0.60 3.36
N ASP A 76 -11.50 1.20 4.51
CA ASP A 76 -10.53 2.05 5.22
C ASP A 76 -9.29 1.25 5.64
N SER A 77 -9.45 -0.01 6.05
CA SER A 77 -8.33 -0.87 6.42
C SER A 77 -7.45 -1.20 5.22
N ILE A 78 -8.04 -1.51 4.06
CA ILE A 78 -7.31 -1.75 2.80
C ILE A 78 -6.51 -0.49 2.41
N ILE A 79 -7.13 0.69 2.47
CA ILE A 79 -6.47 1.97 2.13
C ILE A 79 -5.35 2.30 3.12
N LYS A 80 -5.55 2.03 4.42
CA LYS A 80 -4.49 2.19 5.44
C LYS A 80 -3.28 1.31 5.16
N GLU A 81 -3.49 0.04 4.80
CA GLU A 81 -2.39 -0.85 4.43
C GLU A 81 -1.67 -0.38 3.17
N TYR A 82 -2.40 0.04 2.13
CA TYR A 82 -1.80 0.67 0.95
C TYR A 82 -0.91 1.87 1.34
N ASN A 83 -1.41 2.79 2.19
CA ASN A 83 -0.66 3.96 2.62
C ASN A 83 0.61 3.58 3.40
N LYS A 84 0.55 2.54 4.23
CA LYS A 84 1.74 2.02 4.94
C LYS A 84 2.79 1.52 3.94
N THR A 85 2.37 0.72 2.96
CA THR A 85 3.27 0.21 1.91
C THR A 85 3.93 1.35 1.13
N VAL A 86 3.15 2.34 0.71
CA VAL A 86 3.66 3.51 -0.01
C VAL A 86 4.64 4.33 0.85
N ALA A 87 4.35 4.51 2.14
CA ALA A 87 5.25 5.19 3.07
C ALA A 87 6.57 4.43 3.30
N THR A 88 6.55 3.09 3.28
CA THR A 88 7.79 2.29 3.41
C THR A 88 8.69 2.40 2.19
N LEU A 89 8.11 2.48 0.98
CA LEU A 89 8.87 2.61 -0.28
C LEU A 89 9.54 3.98 -0.46
N ASP A 90 9.03 5.01 0.22
CA ASP A 90 9.64 6.34 0.23
C ASP A 90 10.86 6.37 1.16
N LYS A 91 10.80 5.66 2.30
CA LYS A 91 11.90 5.59 3.28
C LYS A 91 13.13 4.84 2.76
N THR A 92 12.97 3.92 1.82
CA THR A 92 14.08 3.12 1.27
C THR A 92 14.98 3.88 0.27
N VAL A 93 14.74 5.17 0.02
CA VAL A 93 15.56 5.98 -0.91
C VAL A 93 16.52 6.93 -0.19
N ASP A 94 16.31 7.20 1.11
CA ASP A 94 17.15 8.11 1.92
C ASP A 94 18.15 7.39 2.84
N ASP A 95 18.20 6.05 2.85
CA ASP A 95 19.08 5.27 3.73
C ASP A 95 20.10 4.44 2.91
N VAL A 96 20.67 5.08 1.89
CA VAL A 96 21.92 4.65 1.24
C VAL A 96 22.95 5.76 1.42
N GLU A 97 23.15 6.23 2.65
CA GLU A 97 24.44 6.80 3.01
C GLU A 97 25.44 5.65 3.09
N ASP A 98 26.19 5.51 1.99
CA ASP A 98 27.63 5.24 1.99
C ASP A 98 28.13 4.30 3.09
N SER A 99 27.86 3.01 2.93
CA SER A 99 28.71 1.99 3.53
C SER A 99 29.71 1.57 2.46
N GLU A 100 30.88 2.21 2.49
CA GLU A 100 32.08 1.71 1.81
C GLU A 100 32.20 0.19 2.05
N PRO A 101 32.58 -0.62 1.04
CA PRO A 101 32.85 -2.02 1.30
C PRO A 101 34.04 -2.11 2.26
N GLU A 102 33.81 -2.54 3.50
CA GLU A 102 34.88 -2.90 4.42
C GLU A 102 35.81 -3.89 3.70
N ALA A 103 37.07 -3.49 3.54
CA ALA A 103 38.09 -4.32 2.93
C ALA A 103 38.14 -5.66 3.67
N VAL A 104 37.86 -6.75 2.94
CA VAL A 104 38.11 -8.11 3.41
C VAL A 104 39.61 -8.23 3.62
N ILE A 105 40.05 -8.22 4.88
CA ILE A 105 41.43 -8.53 5.23
C ILE A 105 41.60 -10.03 4.95
N GLU A 106 42.25 -10.37 3.84
CA GLU A 106 42.69 -11.74 3.58
C GLU A 106 43.64 -12.16 4.72
N PRO A 107 43.44 -13.33 5.35
CA PRO A 107 44.43 -13.84 6.28
C PRO A 107 45.71 -14.15 5.51
N GLU A 108 46.84 -13.57 5.94
CA GLU A 108 48.17 -13.97 5.48
C GLU A 108 48.34 -15.47 5.73
N ILE A 109 48.35 -16.25 4.64
CA ILE A 109 48.70 -17.66 4.70
C ILE A 109 50.21 -17.71 4.78
N ASP A 110 50.71 -17.90 5.99
CA ASP A 110 52.11 -18.15 6.29
C ASP A 110 52.52 -19.51 5.67
N ASN A 111 53.05 -19.47 4.44
CA ASN A 111 53.55 -20.65 3.74
C ASN A 111 54.94 -21.03 4.26
N ASP A 112 55.01 -21.46 5.52
CA ASP A 112 56.11 -22.27 6.02
C ASP A 112 55.64 -23.72 6.18
N ALA A 113 55.28 -24.31 5.04
CA ALA A 113 55.08 -25.74 4.89
C ALA A 113 56.21 -26.30 4.03
N ASN A 114 57.32 -26.54 4.70
CA ASN A 114 58.41 -27.44 4.34
C ASN A 114 57.95 -28.65 3.51
N LEU A 115 58.16 -28.62 2.19
CA LEU A 115 57.92 -29.74 1.28
C LEU A 115 59.20 -30.59 1.16
N PRO A 116 59.23 -31.87 1.59
CA PRO A 116 60.29 -32.78 1.21
C PRO A 116 60.10 -33.26 -0.25
N PHE A 117 61.21 -33.24 -1.00
CA PHE A 117 61.36 -33.70 -2.39
C PHE A 117 60.99 -35.18 -2.58
#